data_AF-A0A4R9LM93-F1
#
_entry.id   AF-A0A4R9LM93-F1
#
_cell.length_a   1.000
_cell.length_b   1.000
_cell.length_c   1.000
_cell.angle_alpha   90.00
_cell.angle_beta   90.00
_cell.angle_gamma   90.00
#
_symmetry.space_group_name_H-M   'P 1'
#
loop_
_entity.id
_entity.type
_entity.pdbx_description
1 polymer ?
#
loop_
_entity_poly.entity_id
_entity_poly.type
_entity_poly.pdbx_seq_one_letter_code
_entity_poly.pdbx_strand_id
1 'polypeptide(L)'
;MFNQKWKILYWFLLLIATGILLNERLSFIREGQSAPIDIFIFLVFIAVLLVPVFNEISFFGLNFKQGLEEFKNQLQFQIQNQITSLRFDLQNTNNNSINLSFPKPPSDEQLPDLQERIRDVVSQALREQGITENTTAPPNNAPNLPEDNIFLFSVRFNIEKRLRNIALNRLEMDNRKFAPIFQITNALISAELLNKELGSVIREIYSICSPAIHGEEISPAKVRFVREVSGDIINTLDELEQRLIR
;
A
#
# COMPACT_ATOMS: atom_id res chain seq x y z
N MET A 1 -38.09 1.17 30.30
CA MET A 1 -36.61 1.19 30.41
C MET A 1 -36.18 0.03 31.31
N PHE A 2 -35.90 -1.15 30.76
CA PHE A 2 -35.45 -2.30 31.59
C PHE A 2 -33.97 -2.12 31.94
N ASN A 3 -33.70 -2.07 33.23
CA ASN A 3 -32.47 -1.57 33.82
C ASN A 3 -31.30 -2.53 33.53
N GLN A 4 -30.22 -2.04 32.89
CA GLN A 4 -29.11 -2.83 32.29
C GLN A 4 -28.54 -3.91 33.22
N LYS A 5 -28.48 -3.64 34.52
CA LYS A 5 -27.99 -4.58 35.55
C LYS A 5 -28.81 -5.88 35.61
N TRP A 6 -30.12 -5.82 35.34
CA TRP A 6 -30.98 -7.01 35.33
C TRP A 6 -30.71 -7.90 34.13
N LYS A 7 -30.39 -7.32 32.97
CA LYS A 7 -30.07 -8.10 31.76
C LYS A 7 -28.79 -8.92 31.95
N ILE A 8 -27.77 -8.33 32.58
CA ILE A 8 -26.51 -9.01 32.89
C ILE A 8 -26.75 -10.13 33.92
N LEU A 9 -27.56 -9.87 34.94
CA LEU A 9 -27.91 -10.88 35.95
C LEU A 9 -28.66 -12.07 35.32
N TYR A 10 -29.64 -11.81 34.44
CA TYR A 10 -30.36 -12.86 33.73
C TYR A 10 -29.45 -13.64 32.77
N TRP A 11 -28.53 -12.98 32.07
CA TRP A 11 -27.56 -13.65 31.22
C TRP A 11 -26.63 -14.56 32.03
N PHE A 12 -26.11 -14.08 33.17
CA PHE A 12 -25.25 -14.88 34.04
C PHE A 12 -26.00 -16.08 34.62
N LEU A 13 -27.27 -15.88 35.03
CA LEU A 13 -28.13 -16.97 35.50
C LEU A 13 -28.42 -18.00 34.40
N LEU A 14 -28.62 -17.55 33.15
CA LEU A 14 -28.84 -18.43 32.00
C LEU A 14 -27.57 -19.21 31.64
N LEU A 15 -26.40 -18.57 31.72
CA LEU A 15 -25.09 -19.22 31.52
C LEU A 15 -24.79 -20.26 32.60
N ILE A 16 -25.10 -19.97 33.86
CA ILE A 16 -24.97 -20.95 34.96
C ILE A 16 -25.95 -22.11 34.76
N ALA A 17 -27.21 -21.84 34.45
CA ALA A 17 -28.22 -22.89 34.27
C ALA A 17 -27.87 -23.83 33.11
N THR A 18 -27.43 -23.27 31.98
CA THR A 18 -26.99 -24.06 30.81
C THR A 18 -25.68 -24.81 31.08
N GLY A 19 -24.76 -24.23 31.86
CA GLY A 19 -23.52 -24.90 32.29
C GLY A 19 -23.77 -26.09 33.24
N ILE A 20 -24.72 -25.96 34.19
CA ILE A 20 -25.10 -27.06 35.09
C ILE A 20 -25.72 -28.21 34.28
N LEU A 21 -26.66 -27.90 33.37
CA LEU A 21 -27.26 -28.90 32.48
C LEU A 21 -26.21 -29.61 31.61
N LEU A 22 -25.24 -28.87 31.09
CA LEU A 22 -24.15 -29.46 30.31
C LEU A 22 -23.27 -30.38 31.17
N ASN A 23 -23.00 -30.01 32.42
CA ASN A 23 -22.16 -30.81 33.33
C ASN A 23 -22.84 -32.14 33.72
N GLU A 24 -24.14 -32.14 33.99
CA GLU A 24 -24.90 -33.38 34.23
C GLU A 24 -24.97 -34.26 32.99
N ARG A 25 -25.15 -33.67 31.80
CA ARG A 25 -25.17 -34.41 30.54
C ARG A 25 -23.78 -34.90 30.12
N LEU A 26 -22.70 -34.25 30.58
CA LEU A 26 -21.34 -34.66 30.29
C LEU A 26 -21.00 -36.06 30.82
N SER A 27 -21.55 -36.43 32.00
CA SER A 27 -21.43 -37.78 32.54
C SER A 27 -22.02 -38.84 31.60
N PHE A 28 -23.22 -38.59 31.07
CA PHE A 28 -23.89 -39.51 30.13
C PHE A 28 -23.18 -39.58 28.77
N ILE A 29 -22.59 -38.48 28.30
CA ILE A 29 -21.79 -38.45 27.06
C ILE A 29 -20.50 -39.28 27.22
N ARG A 30 -19.84 -39.21 28.38
CA ARG A 30 -18.63 -40.00 28.67
C ARG A 30 -18.90 -41.51 28.74
N GLU A 31 -20.12 -41.88 29.14
CA GLU A 31 -20.59 -43.27 29.17
C GLU A 31 -21.13 -43.76 27.80
N GLY A 32 -21.06 -42.92 26.75
CA GLY A 32 -21.43 -43.29 25.38
C GLY A 32 -22.94 -43.20 25.08
N GLN A 33 -23.76 -42.70 26.02
CA GLN A 33 -25.21 -42.54 25.86
C GLN A 33 -25.57 -41.13 25.34
N SER A 34 -24.81 -40.64 24.37
CA SER A 34 -25.04 -39.33 23.76
C SER A 34 -26.32 -39.33 22.91
N ALA A 35 -27.15 -38.32 23.09
CA ALA A 35 -28.36 -38.09 22.32
C ALA A 35 -28.23 -36.80 21.48
N PRO A 36 -28.96 -36.67 20.35
CA PRO A 36 -28.91 -35.45 19.52
C PRO A 36 -29.22 -34.14 20.26
N ILE A 37 -29.97 -34.23 21.37
CA ILE A 37 -30.25 -33.10 22.26
C ILE A 37 -28.99 -32.53 22.94
N ASP A 38 -27.95 -33.34 23.13
CA ASP A 38 -26.69 -32.92 23.76
C ASP A 38 -25.92 -31.93 22.88
N ILE A 39 -25.94 -32.17 21.57
CA ILE A 39 -25.35 -31.27 20.56
C ILE A 39 -26.10 -29.93 20.55
N PHE A 40 -27.44 -29.99 20.65
CA PHE A 40 -28.26 -28.79 20.69
C PHE A 40 -28.00 -27.95 21.95
N ILE A 41 -27.92 -28.58 23.13
CA ILE A 41 -27.60 -27.90 24.39
C ILE A 41 -26.20 -27.28 24.33
N PHE A 42 -25.23 -27.98 23.76
CA PHE A 42 -23.87 -27.47 23.56
C PHE A 42 -23.81 -26.25 22.63
N LEU A 43 -24.53 -26.28 21.51
CA LEU A 43 -24.61 -25.15 20.58
C LEU A 43 -25.27 -23.92 21.22
N VAL A 44 -26.33 -24.12 22.01
CA VAL A 44 -26.98 -23.05 22.76
C VAL A 44 -26.02 -22.46 23.80
N PHE A 45 -25.24 -23.31 24.50
CA PHE A 45 -24.23 -22.86 25.46
C PHE A 45 -23.13 -22.01 24.80
N ILE A 46 -22.61 -22.43 23.64
CA ILE A 46 -21.65 -21.65 22.85
C ILE A 46 -22.27 -20.31 22.39
N ALA A 47 -23.51 -20.31 21.90
CA ALA A 47 -24.16 -19.08 21.46
C ALA A 47 -24.30 -18.08 22.61
N VAL A 48 -24.65 -18.54 23.81
CA VAL A 48 -24.78 -17.71 25.03
C VAL A 48 -23.42 -17.16 25.48
N LEU A 49 -22.34 -17.95 25.34
CA LEU A 49 -20.96 -17.51 25.61
C LEU A 49 -20.46 -16.44 24.65
N LEU A 50 -20.92 -16.45 23.39
CA LEU A 50 -20.51 -15.47 22.38
C LEU A 50 -21.27 -14.13 22.49
N VAL A 51 -22.41 -14.07 23.17
CA VAL A 51 -23.16 -12.81 23.40
C VAL A 51 -22.29 -11.67 23.96
N PRO A 52 -21.48 -11.85 25.02
CA PRO A 52 -20.58 -10.80 25.51
C PRO A 52 -19.48 -10.44 24.51
N VAL A 53 -19.00 -11.38 23.69
CA VAL A 53 -17.99 -11.12 22.64
C VAL A 53 -18.52 -10.11 21.62
N PHE A 54 -19.80 -10.18 21.26
CA PHE A 54 -20.42 -9.19 20.38
C PHE A 54 -20.73 -7.86 21.07
N ASN A 55 -20.98 -7.86 22.39
CA ASN A 55 -21.19 -6.63 23.16
C ASN A 55 -19.88 -5.90 23.52
N GLU A 56 -18.75 -6.61 23.63
CA GLU A 56 -17.41 -6.03 23.92
C GLU A 56 -16.73 -5.41 22.69
N ILE A 57 -17.28 -5.59 21.48
CA ILE A 57 -16.91 -4.79 20.30
C ILE A 57 -17.20 -3.29 20.54
N SER A 58 -17.95 -2.94 21.58
CA SER A 58 -18.20 -1.55 22.00
C SER A 58 -17.18 -0.96 23.00
N PHE A 59 -16.16 -1.72 23.47
CA PHE A 59 -15.09 -1.18 24.33
C PHE A 59 -13.81 -0.74 23.59
N PHE A 60 -13.72 -0.95 22.26
CA PHE A 60 -12.64 -0.45 21.40
C PHE A 60 -13.11 0.66 20.43
N GLY A 61 -14.10 1.44 20.87
CA GLY A 61 -14.78 2.49 20.09
C GLY A 61 -13.96 3.72 19.71
N LEU A 62 -12.64 3.73 19.91
CA LEU A 62 -11.76 4.86 19.54
C LEU A 62 -10.87 4.60 18.31
N ASN A 63 -10.57 3.35 17.93
CA ASN A 63 -9.65 3.10 16.80
C ASN A 63 -10.34 2.64 15.51
N PHE A 64 -11.50 1.97 15.58
CA PHE A 64 -12.17 1.49 14.36
C PHE A 64 -12.97 2.58 13.65
N LYS A 65 -13.66 3.45 14.40
CA LYS A 65 -14.35 4.61 13.80
C LYS A 65 -13.36 5.59 13.20
N GLN A 66 -12.28 5.92 13.90
CA GLN A 66 -11.23 6.78 13.35
C GLN A 66 -10.58 6.14 12.10
N GLY A 67 -10.23 4.86 12.14
CA GLY A 67 -9.72 4.15 10.96
C GLY A 67 -10.72 4.08 9.80
N LEU A 68 -12.03 3.96 10.08
CA LEU A 68 -13.08 3.96 9.06
C LEU A 68 -13.37 5.37 8.51
N GLU A 69 -13.31 6.39 9.36
CA GLU A 69 -13.47 7.80 8.98
C GLU A 69 -12.27 8.26 8.15
N GLU A 70 -11.04 7.87 8.54
CA GLU A 70 -9.81 8.09 7.77
C GLU A 70 -9.85 7.32 6.45
N PHE A 71 -10.28 6.06 6.44
CA PHE A 71 -10.46 5.30 5.21
C PHE A 71 -11.53 5.91 4.30
N LYS A 72 -12.65 6.39 4.87
CA LYS A 72 -13.71 7.09 4.13
C LYS A 72 -13.21 8.44 3.60
N ASN A 73 -12.42 9.18 4.35
CA ASN A 73 -11.83 10.45 3.92
C ASN A 73 -10.76 10.22 2.85
N GLN A 74 -9.95 9.17 2.95
CA GLN A 74 -9.02 8.74 1.91
C GLN A 74 -9.75 8.30 0.63
N LEU A 75 -10.84 7.53 0.75
CA LEU A 75 -11.67 7.17 -0.39
C LEU A 75 -12.36 8.38 -1.00
N GLN A 76 -12.90 9.30 -0.20
CA GLN A 76 -13.52 10.52 -0.72
C GLN A 76 -12.51 11.42 -1.42
N PHE A 77 -11.29 11.57 -0.89
CA PHE A 77 -10.22 12.32 -1.54
C PHE A 77 -9.74 11.65 -2.84
N GLN A 78 -9.57 10.33 -2.84
CA GLN A 78 -9.21 9.56 -4.05
C GLN A 78 -10.33 9.57 -5.09
N ILE A 79 -11.59 9.40 -4.70
CA ILE A 79 -12.76 9.45 -5.59
C ILE A 79 -12.96 10.87 -6.13
N GLN A 80 -12.75 11.92 -5.33
CA GLN A 80 -12.89 13.30 -5.79
C GLN A 80 -11.77 13.70 -6.77
N ASN A 81 -10.55 13.22 -6.55
CA ASN A 81 -9.45 13.36 -7.51
C ASN A 81 -9.71 12.55 -8.79
N GLN A 82 -10.29 11.34 -8.67
CA GLN A 82 -10.69 10.52 -9.81
C GLN A 82 -11.89 11.10 -10.57
N ILE A 83 -12.88 11.69 -9.91
CA ILE A 83 -14.02 12.35 -10.55
C ILE A 83 -13.58 13.65 -11.23
N THR A 84 -12.62 14.37 -10.64
CA THR A 84 -12.03 15.57 -11.27
C THR A 84 -11.26 15.18 -12.53
N SER A 85 -10.56 14.03 -12.56
CA SER A 85 -9.99 13.49 -13.80
C SER A 85 -11.05 12.95 -14.77
N LEU A 86 -12.13 12.31 -14.30
CA LEU A 86 -13.22 11.78 -15.14
C LEU A 86 -14.11 12.89 -15.75
N ARG A 87 -14.23 14.06 -15.12
CA ARG A 87 -14.97 15.20 -15.69
C ARG A 87 -14.25 15.82 -16.91
N PHE A 88 -12.95 15.61 -17.05
CA PHE A 88 -12.23 15.91 -18.29
C PHE A 88 -12.52 14.88 -19.40
N ASP A 89 -13.03 13.69 -19.06
CA ASP A 89 -13.31 12.58 -19.99
C ASP A 89 -14.77 12.51 -20.52
N LEU A 90 -15.72 13.29 -20.00
CA LEU A 90 -17.13 13.22 -20.44
C LEU A 90 -17.46 14.03 -21.69
N GLN A 91 -16.53 14.81 -22.25
CA GLN A 91 -16.78 15.52 -23.52
C GLN A 91 -16.47 14.67 -24.76
N ASN A 92 -15.93 13.46 -24.62
CA ASN A 92 -15.62 12.65 -25.79
C ASN A 92 -15.73 11.14 -25.51
N THR A 93 -16.88 10.57 -25.87
CA THR A 93 -17.02 9.36 -26.71
C THR A 93 -17.97 8.29 -26.13
N ASN A 94 -19.02 8.09 -26.91
CA ASN A 94 -19.90 6.94 -26.94
C ASN A 94 -19.12 5.75 -27.54
N ASN A 95 -18.48 4.91 -26.71
CA ASN A 95 -18.29 3.46 -26.91
C ASN A 95 -17.27 2.88 -25.91
N ASN A 96 -17.69 1.80 -25.28
CA ASN A 96 -16.99 1.03 -24.25
C ASN A 96 -15.65 0.45 -24.74
N SER A 97 -14.56 1.15 -24.49
CA SER A 97 -13.26 0.57 -24.12
C SER A 97 -12.44 1.65 -23.43
N ILE A 98 -12.19 1.49 -22.13
CA ILE A 98 -11.32 2.40 -21.38
C ILE A 98 -9.88 2.12 -21.83
N ASN A 99 -9.45 2.78 -22.89
CA ASN A 99 -8.08 2.78 -23.34
C ASN A 99 -7.33 3.84 -22.53
N LEU A 100 -6.69 3.43 -21.43
CA LEU A 100 -5.76 4.28 -20.66
C LEU A 100 -4.50 4.51 -21.51
N SER A 101 -4.62 5.39 -22.50
CA SER A 101 -3.49 5.82 -23.32
C SER A 101 -2.65 6.81 -22.52
N PHE A 102 -1.61 6.31 -21.85
CA PHE A 102 -0.57 7.17 -21.30
C PHE A 102 0.16 7.84 -22.47
N PRO A 103 0.38 9.17 -22.45
CA PRO A 103 1.11 9.83 -23.51
C PRO A 103 2.49 9.20 -23.62
N LYS A 104 2.82 8.69 -24.81
CA LYS A 104 4.16 8.18 -25.08
C LYS A 104 5.13 9.37 -24.94
N PRO A 105 6.28 9.20 -24.25
CA PRO A 105 7.30 10.24 -24.25
C PRO A 105 7.67 10.62 -25.69
N PRO A 106 8.06 11.89 -25.93
CA PRO A 106 8.45 12.35 -27.25
C PRO A 106 9.57 11.48 -27.81
N SER A 107 9.55 11.21 -29.12
CA SER A 107 10.69 10.57 -29.77
C SER A 107 11.86 11.53 -29.86
N ASP A 108 13.06 10.97 -29.98
CA ASP A 108 14.30 11.76 -30.07
C ASP A 108 14.27 12.77 -31.24
N GLU A 109 13.61 12.41 -32.35
CA GLU A 109 13.42 13.28 -33.53
C GLU A 109 12.57 14.52 -33.23
N GLN A 110 11.67 14.45 -32.25
CA GLN A 110 10.78 15.55 -31.87
C GLN A 110 11.43 16.51 -30.86
N LEU A 111 12.60 16.16 -30.31
CA LEU A 111 13.26 16.96 -29.26
C LEU A 111 13.67 18.37 -29.72
N PRO A 112 14.19 18.59 -30.95
CA PRO A 112 14.55 19.95 -31.40
C PRO A 112 13.33 20.89 -31.45
N ASP A 113 12.25 20.46 -32.11
CA ASP A 113 11.01 21.25 -32.21
C ASP A 113 10.37 21.47 -30.83
N LEU A 114 10.42 20.46 -29.97
CA LEU A 114 9.94 20.57 -28.59
C LEU A 114 10.77 21.58 -27.79
N GLN A 115 12.09 21.62 -27.98
CA GLN A 115 12.98 22.56 -27.30
C GLN A 115 12.66 24.01 -27.69
N GLU A 116 12.46 24.29 -28.99
CA GLU A 116 12.07 25.61 -29.48
C GLU A 116 10.72 26.03 -28.90
N ARG A 117 9.71 25.15 -28.98
CA ARG A 117 8.38 25.40 -28.43
C ARG A 117 8.40 25.66 -26.92
N ILE A 118 9.22 24.93 -26.15
CA ILE A 118 9.36 25.14 -24.71
C ILE A 118 9.96 26.53 -24.43
N ARG A 119 10.99 26.94 -25.18
CA ARG A 119 11.62 28.25 -25.01
C ARG A 119 10.61 29.38 -25.25
N ASP A 120 9.83 29.28 -26.32
CA ASP A 120 8.82 30.28 -26.66
C ASP A 120 7.76 30.39 -25.55
N VAL A 121 7.20 29.26 -25.12
CA VAL A 121 6.18 29.23 -24.06
C VAL A 121 6.72 29.75 -22.72
N VAL A 122 7.93 29.35 -22.33
CA VAL A 122 8.55 29.83 -21.09
C VAL A 122 8.80 31.33 -21.17
N SER A 123 9.34 31.83 -22.28
CA SER A 123 9.60 33.27 -22.45
C SER A 123 8.30 34.09 -22.38
N GLN A 124 7.22 33.58 -22.97
CA GLN A 124 5.91 34.20 -22.89
C GLN A 124 5.36 34.19 -21.45
N ALA A 125 5.42 33.05 -20.77
CA ALA A 125 4.95 32.92 -19.39
C ALA A 125 5.73 33.85 -18.44
N LEU A 126 7.04 33.99 -18.62
CA LEU A 126 7.87 34.91 -17.84
C LEU A 126 7.46 36.38 -18.06
N ARG A 127 7.21 36.77 -19.32
CA ARG A 127 6.72 38.11 -19.67
C ARG A 127 5.35 38.40 -19.05
N GLU A 128 4.43 37.44 -19.09
CA GLU A 128 3.10 37.55 -18.48
C GLU A 128 3.16 37.69 -16.94
N GLN A 129 4.14 37.03 -16.30
CA GLN A 129 4.37 37.14 -14.86
C GLN A 129 5.24 38.36 -14.47
N GLY A 130 5.63 39.22 -15.43
CA GLY A 130 6.48 40.38 -15.18
C GLY A 130 7.90 40.04 -14.72
N ILE A 131 8.34 38.80 -14.92
CA ILE A 131 9.69 38.33 -14.60
C ILE A 131 10.59 38.69 -15.78
N THR A 132 11.45 39.70 -15.61
CA THR A 132 12.44 40.08 -16.62
C THR A 132 13.53 39.01 -16.71
N GLU A 133 13.77 38.50 -17.93
CA GLU A 133 14.85 37.56 -18.23
C GLU A 133 16.22 38.17 -17.88
N ASN A 134 16.72 37.91 -16.66
CA ASN A 134 18.15 38.05 -16.36
C ASN A 134 18.84 36.74 -16.79
N THR A 135 18.99 36.58 -18.10
CA THR A 135 19.67 35.43 -18.71
C THR A 135 21.18 35.57 -18.55
N THR A 136 21.73 35.11 -17.43
CA THR A 136 23.14 34.66 -17.32
C THR A 136 23.32 33.50 -16.33
N ALA A 137 22.26 32.75 -16.00
CA ALA A 137 22.47 31.48 -15.31
C ALA A 137 23.00 30.45 -16.35
N PRO A 138 24.23 29.95 -16.22
CA PRO A 138 24.73 28.92 -17.12
C PRO A 138 23.83 27.67 -17.05
N PRO A 139 23.76 26.87 -18.13
CA PRO A 139 22.90 25.67 -18.24
C PRO A 139 23.19 24.56 -17.20
N ASN A 140 24.17 24.76 -16.32
CA ASN A 140 24.72 23.78 -15.39
C ASN A 140 24.36 24.00 -13.92
N ASN A 141 23.44 24.92 -13.60
CA ASN A 141 22.87 24.93 -12.26
C ASN A 141 21.92 23.73 -12.15
N ALA A 142 22.49 22.55 -11.86
CA ALA A 142 21.71 21.44 -11.35
C ALA A 142 20.81 22.00 -10.25
N PRO A 143 19.50 21.68 -10.26
CA PRO A 143 18.62 22.11 -9.18
C PRO A 143 19.30 21.80 -7.85
N ASN A 144 19.42 22.79 -6.96
CA ASN A 144 20.07 22.63 -5.67
C ASN A 144 19.26 21.62 -4.85
N LEU A 145 19.61 20.35 -4.99
CA LEU A 145 18.91 19.24 -4.37
C LEU A 145 19.70 18.82 -3.12
N PRO A 146 19.04 18.63 -1.97
CA PRO A 146 19.72 18.14 -0.78
C PRO A 146 20.44 16.82 -1.06
N GLU A 147 21.65 16.66 -0.52
CA GLU A 147 22.46 15.44 -0.69
C GLU A 147 21.70 14.19 -0.25
N ASP A 148 20.89 14.30 0.80
CA ASP A 148 20.05 13.20 1.30
C ASP A 148 19.01 12.75 0.25
N ASN A 149 18.44 13.68 -0.53
CA ASN A 149 17.49 13.34 -1.60
C ASN A 149 18.21 12.61 -2.74
N ILE A 150 19.41 13.05 -3.10
CA ILE A 150 20.26 12.38 -4.10
C ILE A 150 20.58 10.96 -3.63
N PHE A 151 20.99 10.81 -2.37
CA PHE A 151 21.28 9.52 -1.77
C PHE A 151 20.06 8.59 -1.78
N LEU A 152 18.90 9.03 -1.27
CA LEU A 152 17.67 8.22 -1.24
C LEU A 152 17.19 7.84 -2.64
N PHE A 153 17.29 8.76 -3.61
CA PHE A 153 17.02 8.46 -5.01
C PHE A 153 17.96 7.37 -5.54
N SER A 154 19.26 7.49 -5.26
CA SER A 154 20.26 6.50 -5.70
C SER A 154 19.97 5.10 -5.14
N VAL A 155 19.58 4.99 -3.86
CA VAL A 155 19.23 3.72 -3.23
C VAL A 155 17.99 3.12 -3.91
N ARG A 156 16.92 3.91 -4.06
CA ARG A 156 15.68 3.46 -4.71
C ARG A 156 15.94 3.00 -6.14
N PHE A 157 16.68 3.78 -6.92
CA PHE A 157 17.04 3.44 -8.30
C PHE A 157 17.77 2.11 -8.38
N ASN A 158 18.76 1.88 -7.49
CA ASN A 158 19.55 0.66 -7.48
C ASN A 158 18.71 -0.58 -7.16
N ILE A 159 17.80 -0.49 -6.19
CA ILE A 159 16.86 -1.56 -5.85
C ILE A 159 15.92 -1.85 -7.04
N GLU A 160 15.29 -0.81 -7.60
CA GLU A 160 14.36 -0.97 -8.72
C GLU A 160 15.02 -1.60 -9.94
N LYS A 161 16.23 -1.16 -10.28
CA LYS A 161 17.00 -1.68 -11.41
C LYS A 161 17.25 -3.19 -11.27
N ARG A 162 17.72 -3.64 -10.11
CA ARG A 162 18.04 -5.06 -9.84
C ARG A 162 16.79 -5.93 -9.88
N LEU A 163 15.71 -5.50 -9.21
CA LEU A 163 14.45 -6.24 -9.25
C LEU A 163 13.90 -6.35 -10.68
N ARG A 164 13.98 -5.28 -11.47
CA ARG A 164 13.60 -5.30 -12.89
C ARG A 164 14.47 -6.27 -13.68
N ASN A 165 15.78 -6.24 -13.51
CA ASN A 165 16.69 -7.14 -14.22
C ASN A 165 16.39 -8.61 -13.91
N ILE A 166 16.22 -8.97 -12.63
CA ILE A 166 15.86 -10.33 -12.22
C ILE A 166 14.55 -10.75 -12.90
N ALA A 167 13.53 -9.90 -12.85
CA ALA A 167 12.23 -10.20 -13.40
C ALA A 167 12.24 -10.34 -14.94
N LEU A 168 12.95 -9.46 -15.65
CA LEU A 168 13.12 -9.53 -17.11
C LEU A 168 13.81 -10.84 -17.52
N ASN A 169 14.83 -11.26 -16.77
CA ASN A 169 15.60 -12.45 -17.11
C ASN A 169 14.90 -13.77 -16.76
N ARG A 170 13.99 -13.78 -15.78
CA ARG A 170 13.40 -15.03 -15.26
C ARG A 170 11.90 -15.18 -15.45
N LEU A 171 11.15 -14.10 -15.68
CA LEU A 171 9.68 -14.12 -15.72
C LEU A 171 9.09 -13.78 -17.10
N GLU A 172 9.93 -13.73 -18.15
CA GLU A 172 9.51 -13.37 -19.52
C GLU A 172 8.66 -12.08 -19.57
N MET A 173 8.93 -11.14 -18.66
CA MET A 173 8.13 -9.91 -18.56
C MET A 173 8.39 -9.02 -19.78
N ASP A 174 7.32 -8.52 -20.38
CA ASP A 174 7.42 -7.56 -21.49
C ASP A 174 8.08 -6.26 -21.00
N ASN A 175 9.26 -5.98 -21.55
CA ASN A 175 10.07 -4.80 -21.24
C ASN A 175 9.34 -3.47 -21.57
N ARG A 176 8.25 -3.51 -22.34
CA ARG A 176 7.48 -2.33 -22.75
C ARG A 176 6.59 -1.75 -21.65
N LYS A 177 6.35 -2.49 -20.56
CA LYS A 177 5.47 -2.02 -19.47
C LYS A 177 6.30 -1.76 -18.22
N PHE A 178 6.35 -0.50 -17.79
CA PHE A 178 6.88 -0.11 -16.49
C PHE A 178 5.96 -0.66 -15.39
N ALA A 179 6.10 -1.95 -15.07
CA ALA A 179 5.38 -2.54 -13.96
C ALA A 179 5.80 -1.80 -12.66
N PRO A 180 4.84 -1.39 -11.82
CA PRO A 180 5.13 -0.87 -10.50
C PRO A 180 6.00 -1.84 -9.69
N ILE A 181 6.91 -1.31 -8.87
CA ILE A 181 7.88 -2.15 -8.16
C ILE A 181 7.22 -3.20 -7.26
N PHE A 182 6.05 -2.89 -6.68
CA PHE A 182 5.32 -3.84 -5.84
C PHE A 182 4.82 -5.04 -6.66
N GLN A 183 4.44 -4.85 -7.91
CA GLN A 183 4.01 -5.93 -8.80
C GLN A 183 5.20 -6.82 -9.14
N ILE A 184 6.35 -6.21 -9.45
CA ILE A 184 7.61 -6.93 -9.71
C ILE A 184 8.01 -7.74 -8.48
N THR A 185 8.02 -7.11 -7.30
CA THR A 185 8.39 -7.77 -6.04
C THR A 185 7.46 -8.95 -5.74
N ASN A 186 6.15 -8.77 -5.90
CA ASN A 186 5.17 -9.85 -5.70
C ASN A 186 5.34 -10.98 -6.72
N ALA A 187 5.62 -10.66 -7.98
CA ALA A 187 5.88 -11.66 -9.01
C ALA A 187 7.15 -12.48 -8.70
N LEU A 188 8.23 -11.83 -8.27
CA LEU A 188 9.47 -12.49 -7.85
C LEU A 188 9.27 -13.39 -6.62
N ILE A 189 8.47 -12.97 -5.65
CA ILE A 189 8.09 -13.80 -4.50
C ILE A 189 7.27 -15.02 -4.94
N SER A 190 6.32 -14.80 -5.84
CA SER A 190 5.42 -15.86 -6.32
C SER A 190 6.16 -16.91 -7.14
N ALA A 191 7.24 -16.50 -7.82
CA ALA A 191 8.15 -17.38 -8.55
C ALA A 191 9.26 -17.97 -7.67
N GLU A 192 9.22 -17.77 -6.35
CA GLU A 192 10.22 -18.26 -5.39
C GLU A 192 11.66 -17.75 -5.64
N LEU A 193 11.81 -16.66 -6.40
CA LEU A 193 13.10 -16.00 -6.67
C LEU A 193 13.49 -15.03 -5.56
N LEU A 194 12.50 -14.59 -4.76
CA LEU A 194 12.67 -13.73 -3.60
C LEU A 194 11.86 -14.31 -2.44
N ASN A 195 12.41 -14.32 -1.22
CA ASN A 195 11.61 -14.70 -0.06
C ASN A 195 10.70 -13.53 0.38
N LYS A 196 9.66 -13.85 1.16
CA LYS A 196 8.66 -12.86 1.61
C LYS A 196 9.25 -11.78 2.52
N GLU A 197 10.23 -12.14 3.34
CA GLU A 197 10.87 -11.25 4.32
C GLU A 197 11.68 -10.16 3.62
N LEU A 198 12.56 -10.54 2.70
CA LEU A 198 13.34 -9.64 1.85
C LEU A 198 12.41 -8.74 1.02
N GLY A 199 11.32 -9.29 0.49
CA GLY A 199 10.30 -8.49 -0.19
C GLY A 199 9.55 -7.50 0.71
N SER A 200 9.40 -7.79 2.00
CA SER A 200 8.87 -6.81 2.96
C SER A 200 9.85 -5.67 3.19
N VAL A 201 11.11 -6.01 3.48
CA VAL A 201 12.18 -5.03 3.75
C VAL A 201 12.39 -4.10 2.54
N ILE A 202 12.38 -4.64 1.32
CA ILE A 202 12.47 -3.83 0.10
C ILE A 202 11.32 -2.82 0.00
N ARG A 203 10.09 -3.24 0.31
CA ARG A 203 8.91 -2.35 0.29
C ARG A 203 9.00 -1.27 1.35
N GLU A 204 9.51 -1.60 2.54
CA GLU A 204 9.72 -0.64 3.62
C GLU A 204 10.74 0.43 3.22
N ILE A 205 11.90 0.05 2.68
CA ILE A 205 12.89 1.01 2.19
C ILE A 205 12.34 1.85 1.04
N TYR A 206 11.64 1.22 0.10
CA TYR A 206 10.99 1.93 -0.98
C TYR A 206 10.03 3.01 -0.44
N SER A 207 9.23 2.68 0.58
CA SER A 207 8.31 3.63 1.22
C SER A 207 9.02 4.78 1.94
N ILE A 208 10.26 4.57 2.42
CA ILE A 208 11.07 5.61 3.06
C ILE A 208 11.71 6.54 2.02
N CYS A 209 12.18 5.99 0.89
CA CYS A 209 12.82 6.79 -0.17
C CYS A 209 11.81 7.55 -1.02
N SER A 210 10.57 7.06 -1.15
CA SER A 210 9.58 7.62 -2.09
C SER A 210 9.19 9.08 -1.79
N PRO A 211 8.92 9.49 -0.54
CA PRO A 211 8.50 10.86 -0.26
C PRO A 211 9.59 11.90 -0.61
N ALA A 212 10.88 11.56 -0.46
CA ALA A 212 12.00 12.43 -0.85
C ALA A 212 11.97 12.81 -2.34
N ILE A 213 11.48 11.90 -3.18
CA ILE A 213 11.38 12.08 -4.63
C ILE A 213 10.16 12.92 -5.00
N HIS A 214 9.13 12.90 -4.16
CA HIS A 214 7.93 13.71 -4.30
C HIS A 214 8.06 15.10 -3.65
N GLY A 215 9.25 15.45 -3.15
CA GLY A 215 9.53 16.75 -2.55
C GLY A 215 9.10 16.87 -1.09
N GLU A 216 8.78 15.75 -0.43
CA GLU A 216 8.48 15.73 1.00
C GLU A 216 9.77 15.69 1.83
N GLU A 217 9.75 16.41 2.96
CA GLU A 217 10.85 16.39 3.91
C GLU A 217 10.96 15.03 4.60
N ILE A 218 12.18 14.46 4.59
CA ILE A 218 12.46 13.20 5.28
C ILE A 218 13.18 13.47 6.59
N SER A 219 12.70 12.87 7.66
CA SER A 219 13.38 12.96 8.97
C SER A 219 14.83 12.43 8.90
N PRO A 220 15.81 13.06 9.56
CA PRO A 220 17.19 12.58 9.57
C PRO A 220 17.36 11.15 10.09
N ALA A 221 16.46 10.68 10.97
CA ALA A 221 16.46 9.30 11.45
C ALA A 221 16.20 8.28 10.34
N LYS A 222 15.23 8.56 9.45
CA LYS A 222 14.92 7.73 8.29
C LYS A 222 16.09 7.70 7.28
N VAL A 223 16.73 8.85 7.04
CA VAL A 223 17.91 8.91 6.17
C VAL A 223 19.04 8.05 6.73
N ARG A 224 19.34 8.21 8.02
CA ARG A 224 20.38 7.44 8.71
C ARG A 224 20.11 5.93 8.64
N PHE A 225 18.87 5.53 8.93
CA PHE A 225 18.44 4.14 8.82
C PHE A 225 18.72 3.58 7.41
N VAL A 226 18.29 4.28 6.35
CA VAL A 226 18.55 3.83 4.97
C VAL A 226 20.04 3.75 4.69
N ARG A 227 20.85 4.70 5.17
CA ARG A 227 22.32 4.70 5.01
C ARG A 227 22.99 3.49 5.67
N GLU A 228 22.46 3.04 6.79
CA GLU A 228 22.97 1.87 7.52
C GLU A 228 22.61 0.56 6.82
N VAL A 229 21.39 0.43 6.27
CA VAL A 229 20.89 -0.86 5.74
C VAL A 229 20.98 -1.01 4.22
N SER A 230 21.14 0.08 3.46
CA SER A 230 21.04 0.02 2.00
C SER A 230 22.12 -0.84 1.36
N GLY A 231 23.33 -0.85 1.95
CA GLY A 231 24.46 -1.65 1.44
C GLY A 231 24.13 -3.13 1.43
N ASP A 232 23.63 -3.66 2.55
CA ASP A 232 23.30 -5.07 2.70
C ASP A 232 22.25 -5.53 1.68
N ILE A 233 21.24 -4.71 1.44
CA ILE A 233 20.14 -5.06 0.53
C ILE A 233 20.56 -4.97 -0.92
N ILE A 234 21.32 -3.93 -1.28
CA ILE A 234 21.86 -3.78 -2.63
C ILE A 234 22.78 -4.95 -2.95
N ASN A 235 23.69 -5.30 -2.03
CA ASN A 235 24.60 -6.43 -2.20
C ASN A 235 23.84 -7.77 -2.29
N THR A 236 22.83 -7.97 -1.44
CA THR A 236 21.99 -9.19 -1.49
C THR A 236 21.28 -9.32 -2.85
N LEU A 237 20.72 -8.22 -3.36
CA LEU A 237 20.06 -8.21 -4.67
C LEU A 237 21.06 -8.39 -5.81
N ASP A 238 22.27 -7.84 -5.70
CA ASP A 238 23.36 -8.07 -6.67
C ASP A 238 23.78 -9.54 -6.72
N GLU A 239 23.96 -10.19 -5.57
CA GLU A 239 24.30 -11.61 -5.49
C GLU A 239 23.18 -12.49 -6.06
N LEU A 240 21.92 -12.16 -5.74
CA LEU A 240 20.76 -12.84 -6.32
C LEU A 240 20.70 -12.68 -7.83
N GLU A 241 20.87 -11.47 -8.34
CA GLU A 241 20.90 -11.19 -9.78
C GLU A 241 22.01 -11.99 -10.47
N GLN A 242 23.24 -11.98 -9.94
CA GLN A 242 24.35 -12.73 -10.52
C GLN A 242 24.12 -14.24 -10.51
N ARG A 243 23.60 -14.78 -9.39
CA ARG A 243 23.27 -16.20 -9.27
C ARG A 243 22.17 -16.62 -10.26
N LEU A 244 21.22 -15.74 -10.51
CA LEU A 244 20.10 -15.97 -11.41
C LEU A 244 20.40 -15.55 -12.86
N ILE A 245 21.58 -15.04 -13.19
CA ILE A 245 21.96 -14.79 -14.61
C ILE A 245 22.95 -15.85 -15.12
N ARG A 246 23.70 -16.51 -14.22
CA ARG A 246 24.44 -17.73 -14.53
C ARG A 246 23.51 -18.92 -14.76
#